data_AF-A0A2B9PIZ1-F1
#
_entry.id   AF-A0A2B9PIZ1-F1
#
_cell.length_a   1.000
_cell.length_b   1.000
_cell.length_c   1.000
_cell.angle_alpha   90.00
_cell.angle_beta   90.00
_cell.angle_gamma   90.00
#
_symmetry.space_group_name_H-M   'P 1'
#
loop_
_entity.id
_entity.type
_entity.pdbx_description
1 polymer ?
#
loop_
_entity_poly.entity_id
_entity_poly.type
_entity_poly.pdbx_seq_one_letter_code
_entity_poly.pdbx_strand_id
1 'polypeptide(L)'
;MGYLNQLYVILYFIIGLAVFSFFNSDSPKTKDKNLTFIMISLGVNLCTIPVALFIGVMATDSPYSTELDFWKGFFFIQIIPLFMLFVALIWWFIRKGKEKIDT
;
A
#
# COMPACT_ATOMS: atom_id res chain seq x y z
N MET A 1 16.96 5.73 -23.56
CA MET A 1 15.63 5.10 -23.77
C MET A 1 15.40 3.79 -23.01
N GLY A 2 16.40 2.92 -22.79
CA GLY A 2 16.18 1.62 -22.11
C GLY A 2 15.72 1.71 -20.64
N TYR A 3 16.22 2.69 -19.88
CA TYR A 3 15.95 2.81 -18.44
C TYR A 3 14.49 3.19 -18.12
N LEU A 4 13.90 4.11 -18.89
CA LEU A 4 12.49 4.49 -18.74
C LEU A 4 11.56 3.30 -19.01
N ASN A 5 11.87 2.49 -20.03
CA ASN A 5 11.06 1.33 -20.38
C ASN A 5 11.11 0.25 -19.26
N GLN A 6 12.27 0.09 -18.62
CA GLN A 6 12.45 -0.81 -17.49
C GLN A 6 11.66 -0.36 -16.24
N LEU A 7 11.63 0.95 -15.95
CA LEU A 7 10.81 1.51 -14.88
C LEU A 7 9.31 1.27 -15.10
N TYR A 8 8.83 1.46 -16.34
CA TYR A 8 7.42 1.18 -16.69
C TYR A 8 7.06 -0.30 -16.51
N VAL A 9 7.95 -1.22 -16.90
CA VAL A 9 7.75 -2.67 -16.72
C VAL A 9 7.68 -3.03 -15.24
N ILE A 10 8.56 -2.46 -14.41
CA ILE A 10 8.55 -2.67 -12.96
C ILE A 10 7.26 -2.12 -12.35
N LEU A 11 6.82 -0.92 -12.76
CA LEU A 11 5.55 -0.34 -12.30
C LEU A 11 4.36 -1.24 -12.64
N TYR A 12 4.27 -1.70 -13.90
CA TYR A 12 3.21 -2.60 -14.34
C TYR A 12 3.23 -3.94 -13.59
N PHE A 13 4.42 -4.44 -13.26
CA PHE A 13 4.56 -5.67 -12.50
C PHE A 13 4.09 -5.53 -11.04
N ILE A 14 4.40 -4.40 -10.39
CA ILE A 14 3.91 -4.08 -9.04
C ILE A 14 2.38 -3.93 -9.03
N ILE A 15 1.81 -3.25 -10.04
CA ILE A 15 0.36 -3.11 -10.21
C ILE A 15 -0.29 -4.48 -10.43
N GLY A 16 0.32 -5.34 -11.26
CA GLY A 16 -0.17 -6.71 -11.51
C GLY A 16 -0.18 -7.57 -10.25
N LEU A 17 0.89 -7.51 -9.44
CA LEU A 17 0.95 -8.20 -8.15
C LEU A 17 -0.10 -7.67 -7.16
N ALA A 18 -0.32 -6.36 -7.13
CA ALA A 18 -1.34 -5.74 -6.28
C ALA A 18 -2.75 -6.24 -6.60
N VAL A 19 -3.10 -6.19 -7.89
CA VAL A 19 -4.41 -6.64 -8.39
C VAL A 19 -4.59 -8.14 -8.16
N PHE A 20 -3.57 -8.96 -8.42
CA PHE A 20 -3.60 -10.40 -8.16
C PHE A 20 -3.80 -10.73 -6.67
N SER A 21 -3.12 -10.01 -5.77
CA SER A 21 -3.27 -10.18 -4.33
C SER A 21 -4.69 -9.81 -3.87
N PHE A 22 -5.28 -8.78 -4.47
CA PHE A 22 -6.66 -8.37 -4.21
C PHE A 22 -7.67 -9.44 -4.66
N PHE A 23 -7.51 -10.04 -5.86
CA PHE A 23 -8.40 -11.12 -6.32
C PHE A 23 -8.30 -12.40 -5.48
N ASN A 24 -7.12 -12.71 -4.94
CA ASN A 24 -6.97 -13.83 -4.00
C ASN A 24 -7.65 -13.57 -2.64
N SER A 25 -7.98 -12.32 -2.32
CA SER A 25 -8.72 -11.93 -1.11
C SER A 25 -10.16 -12.41 -1.09
N ASP A 26 -10.77 -12.60 -2.28
CA ASP A 26 -12.17 -13.01 -2.45
C ASP A 26 -12.37 -14.53 -2.31
N SER A 27 -11.31 -15.26 -1.91
CA SER A 27 -11.45 -16.68 -1.58
C SER A 27 -12.37 -16.84 -0.37
N PRO A 28 -13.40 -17.73 -0.41
CA PRO A 28 -14.39 -17.92 0.66
C PRO A 28 -13.82 -18.39 2.02
N LYS A 29 -12.50 -18.56 2.11
CA LYS A 29 -11.72 -18.92 3.30
C LYS A 29 -11.49 -17.75 4.26
N THR A 30 -11.79 -16.50 3.87
CA THR A 30 -11.58 -15.26 4.66
C THR A 30 -12.91 -14.66 5.16
N LYS A 31 -13.80 -15.47 5.74
CA LYS A 31 -15.06 -15.00 6.35
C LYS A 31 -14.92 -14.21 7.66
N ASP A 32 -13.70 -13.89 8.08
CA ASP A 32 -13.49 -12.98 9.21
C ASP A 32 -13.45 -11.53 8.71
N LYS A 33 -14.51 -10.78 9.04
CA LYS A 33 -14.70 -9.36 8.68
C LYS A 33 -13.46 -8.47 8.93
N ASN A 34 -12.62 -8.82 9.90
CA ASN A 34 -11.44 -8.01 10.27
C ASN A 34 -10.24 -8.35 9.40
N LEU A 35 -10.11 -9.61 8.98
CA LEU A 35 -9.11 -9.99 8.00
C LEU A 35 -9.44 -9.35 6.64
N THR A 36 -10.71 -9.35 6.25
CA THR A 36 -11.18 -8.66 5.04
C THR A 36 -10.83 -7.16 5.08
N PHE A 37 -10.99 -6.49 6.23
CA PHE A 37 -10.65 -5.08 6.37
C PHE A 37 -9.13 -4.80 6.19
N ILE A 38 -8.26 -5.66 6.75
CA ILE A 38 -6.81 -5.56 6.53
C ILE A 38 -6.47 -5.76 5.05
N MET A 39 -7.07 -6.75 4.40
CA MET A 39 -6.82 -7.05 2.98
C MET A 39 -7.26 -5.90 2.07
N ILE A 40 -8.43 -5.31 2.31
CA ILE A 40 -8.89 -4.13 1.58
C ILE A 40 -7.93 -2.96 1.78
N SER A 41 -7.52 -2.68 3.03
CA SER A 41 -6.60 -1.58 3.32
C SER A 41 -5.22 -1.79 2.67
N LEU A 42 -4.74 -3.03 2.65
CA LEU A 42 -3.49 -3.41 1.97
C LEU A 42 -3.62 -3.26 0.44
N GLY A 43 -4.76 -3.63 -0.13
CA GLY A 43 -5.08 -3.37 -1.54
C GLY A 43 -5.05 -1.89 -1.89
N VAL A 44 -5.69 -1.03 -1.10
CA VAL A 44 -5.65 0.43 -1.28
C VAL A 44 -4.22 0.98 -1.16
N ASN A 45 -3.42 0.46 -0.23
CA ASN A 45 -1.99 0.78 -0.12
C ASN A 45 -1.26 0.49 -1.43
N LEU A 46 -1.43 -0.71 -1.97
CA LEU A 46 -0.75 -1.13 -3.19
C LEU A 46 -1.23 -0.35 -4.42
N CYS A 47 -2.52 -0.04 -4.52
CA CYS A 47 -3.07 0.77 -5.61
C CYS A 47 -2.57 2.22 -5.61
N THR A 48 -2.17 2.75 -4.46
CA THR A 48 -1.68 4.13 -4.33
C THR A 48 -0.18 4.26 -4.57
N ILE A 49 0.59 3.17 -4.47
CA ILE A 49 2.05 3.16 -4.72
C ILE A 49 2.45 3.74 -6.08
N PRO A 50 1.83 3.37 -7.23
CA PRO A 50 2.20 3.96 -8.52
C PRO A 50 2.05 5.48 -8.56
N VAL A 51 0.98 5.99 -7.94
CA VAL A 51 0.73 7.43 -7.85
C VAL A 51 1.72 8.08 -6.88
N ALA A 52 2.01 7.46 -5.74
CA ALA A 52 3.00 7.94 -4.79
C ALA A 52 4.42 8.00 -5.39
N LEU A 53 4.81 6.99 -6.16
CA LEU A 53 6.07 6.96 -6.90
C LEU A 53 6.12 8.07 -7.95
N PHE A 54 5.05 8.26 -8.71
CA PHE A 54 4.96 9.33 -9.70
C PHE A 54 5.11 10.72 -9.05
N ILE A 55 4.35 10.99 -7.99
CA ILE A 55 4.42 12.26 -7.27
C ILE A 55 5.78 12.47 -6.61
N GLY A 56 6.39 11.42 -6.05
CA GLY A 56 7.74 11.46 -5.52
C GLY A 56 8.77 11.87 -6.58
N VAL A 57 8.71 11.28 -7.78
CA VAL A 57 9.59 11.67 -8.89
C VAL A 57 9.35 13.12 -9.32
N MET A 58 8.08 13.55 -9.42
CA MET A 58 7.75 14.93 -9.78
C MET A 58 8.24 15.94 -8.72
N ALA A 59 8.30 15.55 -7.45
CA ALA A 59 8.88 16.39 -6.39
C ALA A 59 10.40 16.61 -6.56
N THR A 60 11.08 15.78 -7.35
CA THR A 60 12.51 15.90 -7.66
C THR A 60 12.81 16.62 -8.98
N ASP A 61 11.82 17.29 -9.58
CA ASP A 61 12.00 17.96 -10.87
C ASP A 61 12.95 19.17 -10.80
N SER A 62 13.15 19.74 -9.61
CA SER A 62 14.08 20.87 -9.44
C SER A 62 15.56 20.41 -9.42
N PRO A 63 16.49 21.19 -9.98
CA PRO A 63 17.92 20.85 -10.01
C PRO A 63 18.60 20.89 -8.64
N TYR A 64 17.95 21.46 -7.62
CA TYR A 64 18.42 21.49 -6.24
C TYR A 64 17.69 20.50 -5.33
N SER A 65 16.81 19.67 -5.90
CA SER A 65 16.05 18.68 -5.14
C SER A 65 16.96 17.58 -4.62
N THR A 66 16.53 17.00 -3.50
CA THR A 66 17.22 15.91 -2.82
C THR A 66 16.34 14.67 -2.76
N GLU A 67 16.91 13.54 -2.38
CA GLU A 67 16.12 12.32 -2.10
C GLU A 67 15.03 12.57 -1.05
N LEU A 68 15.19 13.55 -0.14
CA LEU A 68 14.17 13.91 0.84
C LEU A 68 12.91 14.50 0.19
N ASP A 69 13.05 15.20 -0.94
CA ASP A 69 11.92 15.77 -1.67
C ASP A 69 11.11 14.65 -2.35
N PHE A 70 11.79 13.61 -2.84
CA PHE A 70 11.14 12.38 -3.30
C PHE A 70 10.32 11.74 -2.17
N TRP A 71 10.94 11.51 -1.01
CA TRP A 71 10.25 10.89 0.13
C TRP A 71 9.08 11.72 0.63
N LYS A 72 9.20 13.05 0.63
CA LYS A 72 8.08 13.96 0.93
C LYS A 72 6.91 13.78 -0.03
N GLY A 73 7.17 13.77 -1.34
CA GLY A 73 6.13 13.55 -2.36
C GLY A 73 5.50 12.17 -2.24
N PHE A 74 6.31 11.13 -2.03
CA PHE A 74 5.84 9.76 -1.85
C PHE A 74 4.93 9.62 -0.61
N PHE A 75 5.40 10.06 0.55
CA PHE A 75 4.63 9.95 1.79
C PHE A 75 3.40 10.86 1.81
N PHE A 76 3.38 11.96 1.07
CA PHE A 76 2.19 12.81 0.94
C PHE A 76 0.98 12.03 0.42
N ILE A 77 1.19 11.13 -0.55
CA ILE A 77 0.14 10.25 -1.07
C ILE A 77 -0.06 9.03 -0.16
N GLN A 78 1.04 8.44 0.33
CA GLN A 78 1.00 7.17 1.06
C GLN A 78 0.54 7.30 2.52
N ILE A 79 0.52 8.51 3.11
CA ILE A 79 0.18 8.71 4.53
C ILE A 79 -1.23 8.24 4.88
N ILE A 80 -2.23 8.53 4.03
CA ILE A 80 -3.62 8.12 4.27
C ILE A 80 -3.77 6.59 4.15
N PRO A 81 -3.30 5.94 3.07
CA PRO A 81 -3.29 4.48 2.96
C PRO A 81 -2.57 3.81 4.13
N LEU A 82 -1.37 4.26 4.49
CA LEU A 82 -0.58 3.69 5.60
C LEU A 82 -1.28 3.86 6.94
N PHE A 83 -1.88 5.02 7.19
CA PHE A 83 -2.63 5.26 8.41
C PHE A 83 -3.84 4.33 8.51
N MET A 84 -4.58 4.13 7.42
CA MET A 84 -5.71 3.20 7.36
C MET A 84 -5.27 1.76 7.69
N LEU A 85 -4.13 1.33 7.15
CA LEU A 85 -3.57 0.00 7.38
C LEU A 85 -3.09 -0.16 8.83
N PHE A 86 -2.49 0.88 9.40
CA PHE A 86 -2.05 0.90 10.78
C PHE A 86 -3.23 0.76 11.76
N VAL A 87 -4.32 1.50 11.53
CA VAL A 87 -5.55 1.38 12.33
C VAL A 87 -6.17 -0.01 12.20
N ALA A 88 -6.20 -0.58 10.99
CA ALA A 88 -6.68 -1.95 10.76
C ALA A 88 -5.88 -3.00 11.56
N LEU A 89 -4.55 -2.85 11.60
CA LEU A 89 -3.68 -3.74 12.35
C LEU A 89 -3.85 -3.59 13.87
N ILE A 90 -3.95 -2.38 14.39
CA ILE A 90 -4.21 -2.13 15.83
C ILE A 90 -5.53 -2.78 16.23
N TRP A 91 -6.59 -2.56 15.46
CA TRP A 91 -7.91 -3.11 15.72
C TRP A 91 -7.89 -4.64 15.76
N TRP A 92 -7.18 -5.25 14.81
CA TRP A 92 -7.01 -6.70 14.76
C TRP A 92 -6.25 -7.25 15.97
N PHE A 93 -5.17 -6.59 16.39
CA PHE A 93 -4.39 -6.97 17.57
C PHE A 93 -5.23 -6.92 18.86
N ILE A 94 -6.00 -5.85 19.06
CA ILE A 94 -6.87 -5.68 20.23
C ILE A 94 -7.89 -6.82 20.28
N ARG A 95 -8.54 -7.12 19.15
CA ARG A 95 -9.59 -8.16 19.11
C ARG A 95 -9.03 -9.56 19.34
N LYS A 96 -7.86 -9.86 18.77
CA LYS A 96 -7.16 -11.13 19.00
C LYS A 96 -6.76 -11.33 20.47
N GLY A 97 -6.52 -10.24 21.20
CA GLY A 97 -6.28 -10.26 22.64
C GLY A 97 -7.54 -10.64 23.44
N LYS A 98 -8.71 -10.15 23.03
CA LYS A 98 -9.99 -10.46 23.69
C LYS A 98 -10.43 -11.91 23.54
N GLU A 99 -10.27 -12.49 22.34
CA GLU A 99 -10.60 -13.91 22.10
C GLU A 99 -9.82 -14.87 23.01
N LYS A 100 -8.65 -14.47 23.51
CA LYS A 100 -7.82 -15.28 24.41
C LYS A 100 -8.16 -15.14 25.90
N ILE A 101 -8.92 -14.12 26.29
CA ILE A 101 -9.30 -13.86 27.70
C ILE A 101 -10.66 -14.51 28.00
N ASP A 102 -11.52 -14.66 26.98
CA ASP A 102 -12.84 -15.26 27.08
C ASP A 102 -12.85 -16.80 26.88
N THR A 103 -11.68 -17.47 26.86
CA THR A 103 -11.54 -18.95 26.78
C THR A 103 -10.88 -19.48 28.04
#